data_AF-A0AAV0F2P6-F1
#
_entry.id   AF-A0AAV0F2P6-F1
#
_cell.length_a   1.000
_cell.length_b   1.000
_cell.length_c   1.000
_cell.angle_alpha   90.00
_cell.angle_beta   90.00
_cell.angle_gamma   90.00
#
_symmetry.space_group_name_H-M   'P 1'
#
loop_
_entity.id
_entity.type
_entity.pdbx_description
1 polymer ?
#
loop_
_entity_poly.entity_id
_entity_poly.type
_entity_poly.pdbx_seq_one_letter_code
_entity_poly.pdbx_strand_id
1 'polypeptide(L)'
;MTVPELSILYCFQNQPRLFMMDKDKLTMILGKIKGMGFDSSKRTFIVAVHVFCSMSKLTWEKKVHAYMKWGLSEEQISEAFRKNPWIMACSEEKILLEMEFFVNKMGLKPSDIFSNPVIITLSLEKRIIPRSLVYQTLAAKGLFMKELKLLVRMLRAPEEKFLMKYVKCYENEVPDLMKLYQTSGPMAVPN
;
A
#
# COMPACT_ATOMS: atom_id res chain seq x y z
N MET A 1 -12.72 28.44 -1.15
CA MET A 1 -12.62 26.98 -0.95
C MET A 1 -12.94 26.69 0.51
N THR A 2 -14.03 25.98 0.79
CA THR A 2 -14.34 25.48 2.13
C THR A 2 -13.71 24.11 2.30
N VAL A 3 -12.55 24.06 2.96
CA VAL A 3 -11.93 22.80 3.39
C VAL A 3 -12.65 22.36 4.67
N PRO A 4 -13.16 21.11 4.78
CA PRO A 4 -13.86 20.67 5.98
C PRO A 4 -12.99 20.79 7.23
N GLU A 5 -13.54 21.21 8.36
CA GLU A 5 -12.81 21.43 9.61
C GLU A 5 -12.03 20.19 10.08
N LEU A 6 -12.63 19.00 9.95
CA LEU A 6 -11.96 17.71 10.23
C LEU A 6 -10.71 17.47 9.38
N SER A 7 -10.66 18.05 8.18
CA SER A 7 -9.49 17.98 7.31
C SER A 7 -8.36 18.89 7.79
N ILE A 8 -8.71 20.05 8.33
CA ILE A 8 -7.74 20.99 8.92
C ILE A 8 -7.13 20.37 10.18
N LEU A 9 -7.97 19.79 11.06
CA LEU A 9 -7.51 19.07 12.25
C LEU A 9 -6.61 17.88 11.89
N TYR A 10 -6.95 17.12 10.86
CA TYR A 10 -6.11 16.02 10.38
C TYR A 10 -4.72 16.51 9.93
N CYS A 11 -4.64 17.58 9.14
CA CYS A 11 -3.37 18.21 8.79
C CYS A 11 -2.60 18.71 10.01
N PHE A 12 -3.29 19.31 10.98
CA PHE A 12 -2.68 19.86 12.18
C PHE A 12 -2.00 18.76 13.01
N GLN A 13 -2.70 17.64 13.21
CA GLN A 13 -2.18 16.53 14.00
C GLN A 13 -1.05 15.77 13.28
N ASN A 14 -1.16 15.59 11.96
CA ASN A 14 -0.27 14.68 11.22
C ASN A 14 0.85 15.41 10.47
N GLN A 15 0.73 16.71 10.22
CA GLN A 15 1.75 17.52 9.56
C GLN A 15 1.66 19.00 9.95
N PRO A 16 2.03 19.36 11.19
CA PRO A 16 2.07 20.75 11.64
C PRO A 16 2.88 21.67 10.72
N ARG A 17 3.93 21.11 10.08
CA ARG A 17 4.77 21.80 9.10
C ARG A 17 4.01 22.35 7.89
N LEU A 18 2.83 21.81 7.57
CA LEU A 18 1.98 22.35 6.50
C LEU A 18 1.51 23.78 6.80
N PHE A 19 1.29 24.11 8.07
CA PHE A 19 0.88 25.46 8.52
C PHE A 19 2.03 26.45 8.58
N MET A 20 3.27 25.95 8.56
CA MET A 20 4.47 26.79 8.47
C MET A 20 4.86 27.09 7.02
N MET A 21 4.16 26.51 6.04
CA MET A 21 4.45 26.70 4.63
C MET A 21 3.91 28.06 4.16
N ASP A 22 4.69 28.71 3.29
CA ASP A 22 4.24 29.91 2.59
C ASP A 22 2.89 29.68 1.88
N LYS A 23 2.02 30.69 1.94
CA LYS A 23 0.64 30.62 1.44
C LYS A 23 0.61 30.40 -0.08
N ASP A 24 1.49 31.04 -0.84
CA ASP A 24 1.51 30.92 -2.29
C ASP A 24 1.99 29.53 -2.70
N LYS A 25 3.01 29.02 -2.01
CA LYS A 25 3.48 27.64 -2.18
C LYS A 25 2.38 26.61 -1.86
N LEU A 26 1.64 26.80 -0.77
CA LEU A 26 0.52 25.92 -0.43
C LEU A 26 -0.58 25.99 -1.49
N THR A 27 -0.93 27.19 -1.96
CA THR A 27 -1.93 27.42 -3.01
C THR A 27 -1.54 26.72 -4.31
N MET A 28 -0.27 26.80 -4.70
CA MET A 28 0.28 26.10 -5.86
C MET A 28 0.15 24.57 -5.71
N ILE A 29 0.48 24.01 -4.55
CA ILE A 29 0.35 22.56 -4.29
C ILE A 29 -1.11 22.12 -4.35
N LEU A 30 -2.02 22.88 -3.73
CA LEU A 30 -3.46 22.62 -3.78
C LEU A 30 -3.98 22.62 -5.23
N GLY A 31 -3.55 23.60 -6.03
CA GLY A 31 -3.83 23.66 -7.45
C GLY A 31 -3.31 22.44 -8.22
N LYS A 32 -2.09 22.01 -7.94
CA LYS A 32 -1.48 20.82 -8.56
C LYS A 32 -2.23 19.54 -8.22
N ILE A 33 -2.54 19.30 -6.94
CA ILE A 33 -3.33 18.13 -6.50
C ILE A 33 -4.73 18.15 -7.12
N LYS A 34 -5.36 19.32 -7.23
CA LYS A 34 -6.64 19.45 -7.94
C LYS A 34 -6.49 19.13 -9.43
N GLY A 35 -5.43 19.61 -10.07
CA GLY A 35 -5.12 19.32 -11.48
C GLY A 35 -4.84 17.84 -11.75
N MET A 36 -4.39 17.08 -10.75
CA MET A 36 -4.25 15.63 -10.83
C MET A 36 -5.60 14.88 -10.79
N GLY A 37 -6.73 15.59 -10.62
CA GLY A 37 -8.08 15.02 -10.62
C GLY A 37 -8.62 14.65 -9.25
N PHE A 38 -8.04 15.17 -8.16
CA PHE A 38 -8.59 14.97 -6.82
C PHE A 38 -9.78 15.89 -6.54
N ASP A 39 -10.80 15.32 -5.90
CA ASP A 39 -11.95 16.05 -5.38
C ASP A 39 -11.61 16.69 -4.03
N SER A 40 -11.55 18.02 -4.00
CA SER A 40 -11.20 18.80 -2.80
C SER A 40 -12.16 18.65 -1.62
N SER A 41 -13.35 18.09 -1.83
CA SER A 41 -14.29 17.80 -0.75
C SER A 41 -13.96 16.50 0.01
N LYS A 42 -13.13 15.62 -0.58
CA LYS A 42 -12.82 14.30 -0.02
C LYS A 42 -11.57 14.34 0.85
N ARG A 43 -11.57 13.50 1.90
CA ARG A 43 -10.39 13.30 2.77
C ARG A 43 -9.14 12.88 1.97
N THR A 44 -9.31 12.13 0.88
CA THR A 44 -8.20 11.69 0.03
C THR A 44 -7.43 12.84 -0.60
N PHE A 45 -8.07 13.99 -0.90
CA PHE A 45 -7.38 15.19 -1.36
C PHE A 45 -6.39 15.71 -0.31
N ILE A 46 -6.81 15.70 0.95
CA ILE A 46 -6.01 16.21 2.07
C ILE A 46 -4.84 15.27 2.36
N VAL A 47 -5.07 13.95 2.28
CA VAL A 47 -4.01 12.95 2.34
C VAL A 47 -3.04 13.11 1.16
N ALA A 48 -3.52 13.41 -0.04
CA ALA A 48 -2.66 13.65 -1.19
C ALA A 48 -1.78 14.89 -1.00
N VAL A 49 -2.35 16.00 -0.52
CA VAL A 49 -1.60 17.20 -0.14
C VAL A 49 -0.55 16.85 0.91
N HIS A 50 -0.92 16.09 1.93
CA HIS A 50 -0.02 15.66 2.99
C HIS A 50 1.19 14.89 2.43
N VAL A 51 0.93 13.85 1.64
CA VAL A 51 1.95 13.03 1.01
C VAL A 51 2.83 13.88 0.11
N PHE A 52 2.23 14.70 -0.74
CA PHE A 52 2.97 15.54 -1.69
C PHE A 52 3.89 16.56 -0.99
N CYS A 53 3.42 17.17 0.09
CA CYS A 53 4.20 18.11 0.90
C CYS A 53 5.32 17.45 1.71
N SER A 54 5.28 16.13 1.90
CA SER A 54 6.28 15.41 2.71
C SER A 54 7.56 15.07 1.97
N MET A 55 7.64 15.34 0.66
CA MET A 55 8.80 14.98 -0.16
C MET A 55 9.16 16.03 -1.21
N SER A 56 10.39 15.97 -1.68
CA SER A 56 10.86 16.82 -2.79
C SER A 56 10.32 16.33 -4.14
N LYS A 57 10.35 17.19 -5.17
CA LYS A 57 10.03 16.80 -6.55
C LYS A 57 10.93 15.65 -7.03
N LEU A 58 12.23 15.69 -6.72
CA LEU A 58 13.17 14.62 -7.08
C LEU A 58 12.79 13.29 -6.42
N THR A 59 12.42 13.32 -5.14
CA THR A 59 11.96 12.12 -4.42
C THR A 59 10.68 11.55 -5.03
N TRP A 60 9.73 12.41 -5.40
CA TRP A 60 8.52 12.01 -6.11
C TRP A 60 8.84 11.31 -7.42
N GLU A 61 9.68 11.92 -8.26
CA GLU A 61 10.08 11.37 -9.56
C GLU A 61 10.78 10.03 -9.40
N LYS A 62 11.70 9.87 -8.45
CA LYS A 62 12.35 8.57 -8.17
C LYS A 62 11.34 7.47 -7.85
N LYS A 63 10.33 7.76 -7.01
CA LYS A 63 9.28 6.79 -6.67
C LYS A 63 8.39 6.45 -7.87
N VAL A 64 8.05 7.43 -8.71
CA VAL A 64 7.34 7.17 -9.98
C VAL A 64 8.15 6.25 -10.88
N HIS A 65 9.44 6.55 -11.08
CA HIS A 65 10.33 5.71 -11.89
C HIS A 65 10.49 4.30 -11.30
N ALA A 66 10.52 4.16 -9.97
CA ALA A 66 10.58 2.86 -9.31
C ALA A 66 9.36 1.98 -9.67
N TYR A 67 8.16 2.57 -9.76
CA TYR A 67 6.98 1.85 -10.24
C TYR A 67 7.03 1.59 -11.76
N MET A 68 7.51 2.54 -12.56
CA MET A 68 7.61 2.39 -14.02
C MET A 68 8.56 1.27 -14.45
N LYS A 69 9.60 0.96 -13.65
CA LYS A 69 10.49 -0.21 -13.87
C LYS A 69 9.72 -1.52 -13.97
N TRP A 70 8.54 -1.60 -13.38
CA TRP A 70 7.65 -2.76 -13.43
C TRP A 70 6.62 -2.68 -14.55
N GLY A 71 6.80 -1.80 -15.54
CA GLY A 71 5.92 -1.69 -16.71
C GLY A 71 4.61 -0.94 -16.45
N LEU A 72 4.52 -0.19 -15.36
CA LEU A 72 3.39 0.70 -15.09
C LEU A 72 3.55 2.02 -15.86
N SER A 73 2.47 2.48 -16.48
CA SER A 73 2.40 3.82 -17.07
C SER A 73 2.22 4.90 -15.99
N GLU A 74 2.60 6.13 -16.31
CA GLU A 74 2.34 7.29 -15.43
C GLU A 74 0.85 7.45 -15.11
N GLU A 75 -0.04 7.17 -16.07
CA GLU A 75 -1.49 7.26 -15.83
C GLU A 75 -1.98 6.21 -14.84
N GLN A 76 -1.48 4.96 -14.93
CA GLN A 76 -1.82 3.92 -13.94
C GLN A 76 -1.32 4.28 -12.54
N ILE A 77 -0.13 4.87 -12.44
CA ILE A 77 0.43 5.34 -11.16
C ILE A 77 -0.41 6.51 -10.62
N SER A 78 -0.79 7.45 -11.48
CA SER A 78 -1.66 8.59 -11.16
C SER A 78 -3.04 8.13 -10.67
N GLU A 79 -3.64 7.14 -11.34
CA GLU A 79 -4.91 6.55 -10.92
C GLU A 79 -4.82 5.86 -9.56
N ALA A 80 -3.77 5.07 -9.32
CA ALA A 80 -3.53 4.43 -8.04
C ALA A 80 -3.27 5.45 -6.92
N PHE A 81 -2.54 6.52 -7.22
CA PHE A 81 -2.30 7.63 -6.29
C PHE A 81 -3.61 8.34 -5.92
N ARG A 82 -4.50 8.58 -6.90
CA ARG A 82 -5.85 9.12 -6.66
C ARG A 82 -6.68 8.23 -5.74
N LYS A 83 -6.60 6.92 -5.90
CA LYS A 83 -7.31 5.94 -5.06
C LYS A 83 -6.73 5.85 -3.66
N ASN A 84 -5.41 5.90 -3.53
CA ASN A 84 -4.71 5.80 -2.26
C ASN A 84 -3.36 6.55 -2.30
N PRO A 85 -3.31 7.80 -1.81
CA PRO A 85 -2.08 8.59 -1.93
C PRO A 85 -0.89 8.02 -1.15
N TRP A 86 -1.15 7.18 -0.15
CA TRP A 86 -0.12 6.54 0.68
C TRP A 86 0.84 5.65 -0.09
N ILE A 87 0.52 5.22 -1.32
CA ILE A 87 1.48 4.49 -2.15
C ILE A 87 2.74 5.32 -2.45
N MET A 88 2.62 6.65 -2.47
CA MET A 88 3.77 7.54 -2.67
C MET A 88 4.46 7.91 -1.35
N ALA A 89 3.89 7.55 -0.20
CA ALA A 89 4.54 7.71 1.10
C ALA A 89 5.58 6.61 1.37
N CYS A 90 5.44 5.44 0.74
CA CYS A 90 6.40 4.33 0.85
C CYS A 90 7.81 4.76 0.38
N SER A 91 8.87 4.20 0.98
CA SER A 91 10.24 4.42 0.51
C SER A 91 10.45 3.79 -0.87
N GLU A 92 11.41 4.30 -1.62
CA GLU A 92 11.79 3.71 -2.92
C GLU A 92 12.20 2.23 -2.76
N GLU A 93 13.00 1.93 -1.74
CA GLU A 93 13.41 0.57 -1.40
C GLU A 93 12.21 -0.35 -1.14
N LYS A 94 11.25 0.09 -0.31
CA LYS A 94 10.05 -0.68 -0.02
C LYS A 94 9.26 -0.99 -1.30
N ILE A 95 9.11 0.01 -2.18
CA ILE A 95 8.41 -0.15 -3.47
C ILE A 95 9.08 -1.25 -4.30
N LEU A 96 10.40 -1.21 -4.43
CA LEU A 96 11.14 -2.19 -5.21
C LEU A 96 11.01 -3.60 -4.63
N LEU A 97 11.15 -3.75 -3.31
CA LEU A 97 11.02 -5.04 -2.62
C LEU A 97 9.61 -5.62 -2.71
N GLU A 98 8.58 -4.79 -2.55
CA GLU A 98 7.17 -5.23 -2.66
C GLU A 98 6.83 -5.65 -4.10
N MET A 99 7.28 -4.89 -5.09
CA MET A 99 7.01 -5.22 -6.49
C MET A 99 7.79 -6.47 -6.92
N GLU A 100 9.04 -6.65 -6.47
CA GLU A 100 9.80 -7.88 -6.64
C GLU A 100 9.05 -9.09 -6.08
N PHE A 101 8.53 -8.96 -4.86
CA PHE A 101 7.75 -10.02 -4.24
C PHE A 101 6.46 -10.30 -5.01
N PHE A 102 5.64 -9.29 -5.31
CA PHE A 102 4.35 -9.50 -5.96
C PHE A 102 4.48 -9.99 -7.41
N VAL A 103 5.40 -9.42 -8.19
CA VAL A 103 5.53 -9.76 -9.60
C VAL A 103 6.31 -11.06 -9.76
N ASN A 104 7.50 -11.17 -9.15
CA ASN A 104 8.40 -12.29 -9.42
C ASN A 104 8.12 -13.50 -8.51
N LYS A 105 7.76 -13.30 -7.24
CA LYS A 105 7.47 -14.42 -6.31
C LYS A 105 6.01 -14.87 -6.35
N MET A 106 5.07 -13.93 -6.51
CA MET A 106 3.64 -14.23 -6.54
C MET A 106 3.05 -14.35 -7.95
N GLY A 107 3.79 -13.94 -8.99
CA GLY A 107 3.33 -14.01 -10.37
C GLY A 107 2.19 -13.05 -10.70
N LEU A 108 2.04 -11.96 -9.94
CA LEU A 108 0.97 -10.98 -10.16
C LEU A 108 1.34 -9.99 -11.25
N LYS A 109 0.34 -9.54 -12.02
CA LYS A 109 0.55 -8.44 -12.96
C LYS A 109 0.63 -7.11 -12.20
N PRO A 110 1.54 -6.20 -12.55
CA PRO A 110 1.63 -4.86 -11.97
C PRO A 110 0.29 -4.10 -11.93
N SER A 111 -0.49 -4.19 -13.03
CA SER A 111 -1.82 -3.59 -13.12
C SER A 111 -2.81 -4.10 -12.07
N ASP A 112 -2.73 -5.40 -11.75
CA ASP A 112 -3.61 -6.05 -10.79
C ASP A 112 -3.32 -5.56 -9.37
N ILE A 113 -2.06 -5.33 -9.04
CA ILE A 113 -1.62 -4.74 -7.77
C ILE A 113 -2.16 -3.31 -7.64
N PHE A 114 -1.99 -2.50 -8.70
CA PHE A 114 -2.37 -1.09 -8.72
C PHE A 114 -3.89 -0.87 -8.77
N SER A 115 -4.68 -1.88 -9.14
CA SER A 115 -6.13 -1.87 -8.96
C SER A 115 -6.54 -1.87 -7.48
N ASN A 116 -5.66 -2.34 -6.58
CA ASN A 116 -5.88 -2.44 -5.14
C ASN A 116 -4.74 -1.78 -4.34
N PRO A 117 -4.50 -0.47 -4.50
CA PRO A 117 -3.27 0.20 -4.03
C PRO A 117 -3.12 0.24 -2.50
N VAL A 118 -4.14 -0.16 -1.74
CA VAL A 118 -4.03 -0.34 -0.29
C VAL A 118 -3.02 -1.43 0.08
N ILE A 119 -2.85 -2.47 -0.74
CA ILE A 119 -1.97 -3.59 -0.39
C ILE A 119 -0.49 -3.20 -0.36
N ILE A 120 -0.09 -2.21 -1.16
CA ILE A 120 1.25 -1.60 -1.20
C ILE A 120 1.58 -0.85 0.11
N THR A 121 0.55 -0.43 0.86
CA THR A 121 0.78 0.29 2.13
C THR A 121 0.98 -0.64 3.32
N LEU A 122 0.75 -1.95 3.14
CA LEU A 122 0.88 -2.93 4.21
C LEU A 122 2.36 -3.18 4.54
N SER A 123 2.64 -3.82 5.67
CA SER A 123 4.01 -4.23 5.99
C SER A 123 4.39 -5.43 5.13
N LEU A 124 5.48 -5.32 4.37
CA LEU A 124 6.01 -6.42 3.56
C LEU A 124 6.30 -7.65 4.44
N GLU A 125 7.13 -7.47 5.46
CA GLU A 125 7.61 -8.55 6.32
C GLU A 125 6.55 -9.05 7.31
N LYS A 126 5.78 -8.14 7.93
CA LYS A 126 4.85 -8.54 9.00
C LYS A 126 3.49 -8.98 8.48
N ARG A 127 3.17 -8.74 7.21
CA ARG A 127 1.82 -8.99 6.68
C ARG A 127 1.80 -9.56 5.28
N ILE A 128 2.49 -8.94 4.31
CA ILE A 128 2.39 -9.37 2.92
C ILE A 128 3.00 -10.77 2.76
N ILE A 129 4.25 -10.96 3.18
CA ILE A 129 4.97 -12.24 3.03
C ILE A 129 4.27 -13.37 3.81
N PRO A 130 4.02 -13.26 5.13
CA PRO A 130 3.42 -14.36 5.90
C PRO A 130 2.07 -14.83 5.35
N ARG A 131 1.21 -13.87 4.97
CA ARG A 131 -0.14 -14.19 4.50
C ARG A 131 -0.15 -14.69 3.06
N SER A 132 0.79 -14.24 2.24
CA SER A 132 0.97 -14.74 0.88
C SER A 132 1.49 -16.18 0.87
N LEU A 133 2.37 -16.53 1.81
CA LEU A 133 2.83 -17.90 1.99
C LEU A 133 1.69 -18.82 2.44
N VAL A 134 0.90 -18.42 3.44
CA VAL A 134 -0.34 -19.15 3.81
C VAL A 134 -1.24 -19.34 2.60
N TYR A 135 -1.47 -18.29 1.80
CA TYR A 135 -2.26 -18.37 0.59
C TYR A 135 -1.70 -19.39 -0.42
N GLN A 136 -0.39 -19.37 -0.68
CA GLN A 136 0.25 -20.31 -1.59
C GLN A 136 0.17 -21.75 -1.08
N THR A 137 0.41 -21.98 0.21
CA THR A 137 0.34 -23.32 0.84
C THR A 137 -1.05 -23.93 0.74
N LEU A 138 -2.08 -23.14 1.08
CA LEU A 138 -3.47 -23.61 1.01
C LEU A 138 -3.90 -23.90 -0.43
N ALA A 139 -3.52 -23.03 -1.38
CA ALA A 139 -3.77 -23.25 -2.80
C ALA A 139 -3.05 -24.51 -3.35
N ALA A 140 -1.80 -24.75 -2.93
CA ALA A 140 -1.02 -25.91 -3.36
C ALA A 140 -1.63 -27.23 -2.84
N LYS A 141 -2.33 -27.19 -1.71
CA LYS A 141 -3.10 -28.33 -1.17
C LYS A 141 -4.51 -28.46 -1.76
N GLY A 142 -4.90 -27.58 -2.69
CA GLY A 142 -6.22 -27.61 -3.31
C GLY A 142 -7.36 -27.18 -2.39
N LEU A 143 -7.07 -26.50 -1.27
CA LEU A 143 -8.10 -26.07 -0.30
C LEU A 143 -8.94 -24.89 -0.78
N PHE A 144 -8.46 -24.18 -1.81
CA PHE A 144 -9.24 -23.24 -2.61
C PHE A 144 -8.56 -22.99 -3.98
N MET A 145 -9.30 -22.37 -4.90
CA MET A 145 -8.78 -21.90 -6.19
C MET A 145 -8.01 -20.58 -6.04
N LYS A 146 -6.88 -20.45 -6.76
CA LYS A 146 -6.10 -19.21 -6.76
C LYS A 146 -6.90 -18.08 -7.38
N GLU A 147 -7.23 -17.07 -6.57
CA GLU A 147 -7.94 -15.87 -6.99
C GLU A 147 -7.30 -14.61 -6.38
N LEU A 148 -7.04 -13.60 -7.21
CA LEU A 148 -6.50 -12.31 -6.76
C LEU A 148 -7.40 -11.66 -5.69
N LYS A 149 -8.72 -11.73 -5.87
CA LYS A 149 -9.69 -11.17 -4.91
C LYS A 149 -9.56 -11.81 -3.53
N LEU A 150 -9.30 -13.13 -3.48
CA LEU A 150 -9.07 -13.85 -2.23
C LEU A 150 -7.75 -13.43 -1.57
N LEU A 151 -6.67 -13.35 -2.34
CA LEU A 151 -5.36 -12.87 -1.84
C LEU A 151 -5.49 -11.46 -1.25
N VAL A 152 -6.09 -10.52 -1.98
CA VAL A 152 -6.32 -9.15 -1.50
C VAL A 152 -7.17 -9.14 -0.22
N ARG A 153 -8.19 -10.00 -0.13
CA ARG A 153 -9.02 -10.15 1.08
C ARG A 153 -8.22 -10.67 2.27
N MET A 154 -7.33 -11.64 2.06
CA MET A 154 -6.44 -12.18 3.10
C MET A 154 -5.43 -11.13 3.58
N LEU A 155 -4.83 -10.37 2.68
CA LEU A 155 -3.89 -9.29 3.00
C LEU A 155 -4.54 -8.17 3.83
N ARG A 156 -5.78 -7.80 3.48
CA ARG A 156 -6.53 -6.71 4.13
C ARG A 156 -7.18 -7.11 5.46
N ALA A 157 -7.39 -8.39 5.71
CA ALA A 157 -8.08 -8.84 6.91
C ALA A 157 -7.40 -8.34 8.20
N PRO A 158 -8.17 -7.96 9.24
CA PRO A 158 -7.63 -7.84 10.59
C PRO A 158 -6.95 -9.15 11.02
N GLU A 159 -5.95 -9.05 11.89
CA GLU A 159 -5.13 -10.19 12.34
C GLU A 159 -5.98 -11.36 12.84
N GLU A 160 -6.88 -11.09 13.78
CA GLU A 160 -7.78 -12.08 14.36
C GLU A 160 -8.64 -12.78 13.31
N LYS A 161 -9.24 -12.00 12.40
CA LYS A 161 -10.06 -12.54 11.30
C LYS A 161 -9.23 -13.36 10.33
N PHE A 162 -7.98 -12.97 10.08
CA PHE A 162 -7.08 -13.73 9.22
C PHE A 162 -6.76 -15.09 9.84
N LEU A 163 -6.32 -15.09 11.10
CA LEU A 163 -5.96 -16.31 11.82
C LEU A 163 -7.14 -17.28 11.92
N MET A 164 -8.34 -16.78 12.27
CA MET A 164 -9.53 -17.61 12.41
C MET A 164 -9.95 -18.24 11.08
N LYS A 165 -9.96 -17.46 9.99
CA LYS A 165 -10.55 -17.87 8.70
C LYS A 165 -9.59 -18.52 7.71
N TYR A 166 -8.28 -18.41 7.93
CA TYR A 166 -7.29 -18.91 6.96
C TYR A 166 -6.13 -19.66 7.61
N VAL A 167 -6.06 -19.71 8.94
CA VAL A 167 -5.02 -20.51 9.62
C VAL A 167 -5.69 -21.61 10.44
N LYS A 168 -6.47 -21.25 11.47
CA LYS A 168 -7.12 -22.20 12.37
C LYS A 168 -8.09 -23.15 11.67
N CYS A 169 -8.86 -22.65 10.71
CA CYS A 169 -9.84 -23.48 10.00
C CYS A 169 -9.22 -24.55 9.08
N TYR A 170 -7.91 -24.47 8.81
CA TYR A 170 -7.17 -25.42 7.98
C TYR A 170 -6.08 -26.15 8.78
N GLU A 171 -6.13 -26.09 10.11
CA GLU A 171 -5.11 -26.67 10.99
C GLU A 171 -5.07 -28.19 10.89
N ASN A 172 -6.22 -28.84 10.65
CA ASN A 172 -6.28 -30.30 10.48
C ASN A 172 -5.67 -30.75 9.14
N GLU A 173 -5.89 -29.98 8.07
CA GLU A 173 -5.40 -30.25 6.72
C GLU A 173 -3.92 -29.83 6.55
N VAL A 174 -3.49 -28.85 7.34
CA VAL A 174 -2.14 -28.28 7.33
C VAL A 174 -1.63 -28.02 8.77
N PRO A 175 -1.18 -29.07 9.48
CA PRO A 175 -0.79 -28.97 10.90
C PRO A 175 0.28 -27.90 11.20
N ASP A 176 1.20 -27.62 10.28
CA ASP A 176 2.27 -26.64 10.46
C ASP A 176 1.93 -25.23 9.95
N LEU A 177 0.69 -24.94 9.57
CA LEU A 177 0.32 -23.67 8.94
C LEU A 177 0.49 -22.47 9.88
N MET A 178 0.18 -22.64 11.17
CA MET A 178 0.39 -21.60 12.17
C MET A 178 1.89 -21.32 12.38
N LYS A 179 2.71 -22.38 12.43
CA LYS A 179 4.16 -22.25 12.54
C LYS A 179 4.76 -21.56 11.31
N LEU A 180 4.31 -21.92 10.11
CA LEU A 180 4.66 -21.22 8.88
C LEU A 180 4.34 -19.72 8.99
N TYR A 181 3.11 -19.37 9.39
CA TYR A 181 2.69 -17.98 9.53
C TYR A 181 3.59 -17.19 10.50
N GLN A 182 3.93 -17.77 11.65
CA GLN A 182 4.75 -17.13 12.69
C GLN A 182 6.22 -16.99 12.29
N THR A 183 6.78 -17.97 11.57
CA THR A 183 8.19 -17.99 11.16
C THR A 183 8.46 -17.23 9.86
N SER A 184 7.41 -16.83 9.15
CA SER A 184 7.50 -16.06 7.91
C SER A 184 7.72 -14.55 8.13
N GLY A 185 7.79 -14.09 9.39
CA GLY A 185 8.16 -12.71 9.77
C GLY A 185 9.48 -12.68 10.55
N PRO A 186 10.11 -11.51 10.64
CA PRO A 186 11.42 -11.21 10.03
C PRO A 186 12.49 -12.29 10.24
N MET A 187 13.26 -12.58 9.17
CA MET A 187 14.60 -13.14 9.32
C MET A 187 15.41 -12.19 10.20
N ALA A 188 16.09 -12.74 11.20
CA ALA A 188 17.06 -12.01 12.00
C ALA A 188 18.03 -11.27 11.06
N VAL A 189 18.10 -9.95 11.21
CA VAL A 189 19.26 -9.19 10.74
C VAL A 189 20.40 -9.64 11.66
N PRO A 190 21.48 -10.28 11.15
CA PRO A 190 22.66 -10.49 11.96
C PRO A 190 23.21 -9.10 12.32
N ASN A 191 23.40 -8.87 13.62
CA ASN A 191 24.14 -7.72 14.12
C ASN A 191 25.54 -7.65 13.50
#